data_AF-A0A914IL37-F1
#
_entry.id   AF-A0A914IL37-F1
#
_cell.length_a   1.000
_cell.length_b   1.000
_cell.length_c   1.000
_cell.angle_alpha   90.00
_cell.angle_beta   90.00
_cell.angle_gamma   90.00
#
_symmetry.space_group_name_H-M   'P 1'
#
loop_
_entity.id
_entity.type
_entity.pdbx_description
1 polymer ?
#
loop_
_entity_poly.entity_id
_entity_poly.type
_entity_poly.pdbx_seq_one_letter_code
_entity_poly.pdbx_strand_id
1 'polypeptide(L)'
;MYLGCIPAPHVLEEYGLAEFQPVVDGVNHGDIDEFRKGLAKHSLFFLKSGIFLILEKLISLTYLALLKRLFDILNDGSFKMKLEPFFHCLKRAGEDISDLDEAGNIVAGLIADGKLKGYISQAHQTIVFSKKDAFPVLGQ
;
A
#
# COMPACT_ATOMS: atom_id res chain seq x y z
N MET A 1 -2.60 12.38 -4.95
CA MET A 1 -2.37 11.13 -4.22
C MET A 1 -3.00 9.92 -4.88
N TYR A 2 -4.32 9.91 -5.14
CA TYR A 2 -5.02 8.72 -5.70
C TYR A 2 -4.43 8.22 -7.03
N LEU A 3 -3.96 9.14 -7.88
CA LEU A 3 -3.27 8.84 -9.14
C LEU A 3 -1.76 8.51 -8.96
N GLY A 4 -1.33 8.09 -7.77
CA GLY A 4 0.07 7.83 -7.46
C GLY A 4 0.98 9.06 -7.35
N CYS A 5 0.51 10.26 -7.66
CA CYS A 5 1.26 11.51 -7.42
C CYS A 5 1.17 11.91 -5.94
N ILE A 6 2.28 11.80 -5.22
CA ILE A 6 2.37 12.13 -3.80
C ILE A 6 2.99 13.53 -3.64
N PRO A 7 2.37 14.44 -2.87
CA PRO A 7 2.91 15.78 -2.67
C PRO A 7 4.23 15.73 -1.89
N ALA A 8 5.14 16.62 -2.25
CA ALA A 8 6.37 16.80 -1.49
C ALA A 8 6.08 17.50 -0.14
N PRO A 9 6.88 17.24 0.91
CA PRO A 9 6.65 17.83 2.24
C PRO A 9 6.53 19.36 2.23
N HIS A 10 7.36 20.05 1.45
CA HIS A 10 7.33 21.51 1.34
C HIS A 10 5.99 22.06 0.81
N VAL A 11 5.28 21.30 -0.04
CA VAL A 11 3.96 21.70 -0.54
C VAL A 11 2.91 21.63 0.57
N LEU A 12 3.03 20.65 1.47
CA LEU A 12 2.12 20.56 2.61
C LEU A 12 2.38 21.72 3.59
N GLU A 13 3.64 22.06 3.82
CA GLU A 13 4.03 23.20 4.66
C GLU A 13 3.53 24.53 4.08
N GLU A 14 3.76 24.78 2.79
CA GLU A 14 3.39 26.02 2.10
C GLU A 14 1.88 26.30 2.18
N TYR A 15 1.05 25.26 2.10
CA TYR A 15 -0.41 25.38 2.13
C TYR A 15 -1.03 25.07 3.51
N GLY A 16 -0.21 24.85 4.54
CA GLY A 16 -0.69 24.57 5.90
C GLY A 16 -1.48 23.27 6.04
N LEU A 17 -1.12 22.24 5.28
CA LEU A 17 -1.80 20.93 5.20
C LEU A 17 -1.07 19.84 6.00
N ALA A 18 -0.59 20.18 7.19
CA ALA A 18 0.22 19.29 8.03
C ALA A 18 -0.53 17.99 8.43
N GLU A 19 -1.86 18.00 8.43
CA GLU A 19 -2.71 16.83 8.72
C GLU A 19 -2.50 15.69 7.71
N PHE A 20 -2.05 16.00 6.49
CA PHE A 20 -1.79 15.01 5.46
C PHE A 20 -0.44 14.31 5.62
N GLN A 21 0.49 14.89 6.39
CA GLN A 21 1.85 14.36 6.54
C GLN A 21 1.90 12.88 6.93
N PRO A 22 1.23 12.42 8.02
CA PRO A 22 1.29 11.00 8.40
C PRO A 22 0.63 10.08 7.36
N VAL A 23 -0.36 10.58 6.60
CA VAL A 23 -1.00 9.83 5.51
C VAL A 23 -0.02 9.65 4.35
N VAL A 24 0.70 10.71 4.00
CA VAL A 24 1.73 10.71 2.95
C VAL A 24 2.89 9.80 3.31
N ASP A 25 3.38 9.89 4.55
CA ASP A 25 4.51 9.09 5.03
C ASP A 25 4.15 7.61 5.03
N GLY A 26 2.95 7.26 5.52
CA GLY A 26 2.45 5.89 5.46
C GLY A 26 2.42 5.34 4.04
N VAL A 27 1.87 6.09 3.07
CA VAL A 27 1.82 5.65 1.66
C VAL A 27 3.22 5.52 1.05
N ASN A 28 4.11 6.48 1.28
CA ASN A 28 5.47 6.46 0.72
C ASN A 28 6.31 5.28 1.23
N HIS A 29 6.21 5.00 2.53
CA HIS A 29 7.03 3.97 3.17
C HIS A 29 6.34 2.60 3.20
N GLY A 30 5.07 2.50 2.82
CA GLY A 30 4.29 1.28 3.02
C GLY A 30 4.05 0.97 4.50
N ASP A 31 4.00 2.01 5.34
CA ASP A 31 3.67 1.87 6.76
C ASP A 31 2.15 1.98 6.94
N ILE A 32 1.53 0.82 7.11
CA ILE A 32 0.08 0.70 7.25
C ILE A 32 -0.39 1.29 8.59
N ASP A 33 0.36 1.06 9.67
CA ASP A 33 -0.01 1.52 11.00
C ASP A 33 0.05 3.05 11.08
N GLU A 34 1.12 3.65 10.54
CA GLU A 34 1.25 5.11 10.44
C GLU A 34 0.13 5.72 9.59
N PHE A 35 -0.18 5.11 8.43
CA PHE A 35 -1.28 5.54 7.58
C PHE A 35 -2.62 5.54 8.33
N ARG A 36 -2.96 4.43 9.00
CA ARG A 36 -4.23 4.27 9.73
C ARG A 36 -4.31 5.25 10.90
N LYS A 37 -3.23 5.42 11.67
CA LYS A 37 -3.16 6.37 12.79
C LYS A 37 -3.28 7.81 12.31
N GLY A 38 -2.61 8.18 11.22
CA GLY A 38 -2.72 9.50 10.60
C GLY A 38 -4.14 9.84 10.20
N LEU A 39 -4.81 8.89 9.53
CA LEU A 39 -6.19 9.04 9.10
C LEU A 39 -7.16 9.16 10.29
N ALA A 40 -6.97 8.34 11.33
CA ALA A 40 -7.80 8.37 12.54
C ALA A 40 -7.62 9.67 13.33
N LYS A 41 -6.37 10.11 13.53
CA LYS A 41 -6.00 11.31 14.27
C LYS A 41 -6.63 12.58 13.70
N HIS A 42 -6.69 12.68 12.36
CA HIS A 42 -7.22 13.85 11.66
C HIS A 42 -8.58 13.59 10.99
N SER A 43 -9.30 12.54 11.42
CA SER A 43 -10.56 12.09 10.84
C SER A 43 -11.63 13.18 10.74
N LEU A 44 -11.82 13.98 11.80
CA LEU A 44 -12.78 15.10 11.81
C LEU A 44 -12.46 16.17 10.76
N PHE A 45 -11.17 16.47 10.54
CA PHE A 45 -10.75 17.42 9.52
C PHE A 45 -11.08 16.88 8.12
N PHE A 46 -10.69 15.63 7.84
CA PHE A 46 -10.94 15.00 6.54
C PHE A 46 -12.42 14.78 6.24
N LEU A 47 -13.24 14.50 7.27
CA LEU A 47 -14.69 14.38 7.15
C LEU A 47 -15.33 15.73 6.82
N LYS A 48 -14.95 16.79 7.55
CA LYS A 48 -15.44 18.16 7.28
C LYS A 48 -15.04 18.65 5.88
N SER A 49 -13.86 18.27 5.40
CA SER A 49 -13.40 18.57 4.05
C SER A 49 -14.00 17.65 2.97
N GLY A 50 -14.78 16.63 3.33
CA GLY A 50 -15.44 15.73 2.37
C GLY A 50 -14.51 14.76 1.64
N ILE A 51 -13.26 14.60 2.10
CA ILE A 51 -12.22 13.82 1.40
C ILE A 51 -11.86 12.50 2.10
N PHE A 52 -12.40 12.24 3.29
CA PHE A 52 -12.06 11.07 4.10
C PHE A 52 -12.12 9.74 3.31
N LEU A 53 -13.21 9.49 2.58
CA LEU A 53 -13.38 8.25 1.80
C LEU A 53 -12.37 8.12 0.66
N ILE A 54 -11.92 9.24 0.08
CA ILE A 54 -10.88 9.22 -0.96
C ILE A 54 -9.53 8.90 -0.34
N LEU A 55 -9.24 9.47 0.83
CA LEU A 55 -8.02 9.16 1.58
C LEU A 55 -7.98 7.71 2.04
N GLU A 56 -9.10 7.13 2.48
CA GLU A 56 -9.15 5.69 2.82
C GLU A 56 -8.72 4.80 1.67
N LYS A 57 -9.08 5.13 0.42
CA LYS A 57 -8.68 4.34 -0.76
C LYS A 57 -7.16 4.33 -1.00
N LEU A 58 -6.41 5.26 -0.40
CA LEU A 58 -4.95 5.30 -0.49
C LEU A 58 -4.29 4.12 0.23
N ILE A 59 -5.02 3.38 1.09
CA ILE A 59 -4.52 2.15 1.69
C ILE A 59 -4.00 1.15 0.65
N SER A 60 -4.64 1.11 -0.52
CA SER A 60 -4.19 0.24 -1.62
C SER A 60 -2.79 0.61 -2.12
N LEU A 61 -2.43 1.89 -2.10
CA LEU A 61 -1.07 2.35 -2.43
C LEU A 61 -0.08 2.02 -1.32
N THR A 62 -0.50 2.10 -0.06
CA THR A 62 0.32 1.69 1.09
C THR A 62 0.64 0.19 1.04
N TYR A 63 -0.33 -0.67 0.72
CA TYR A 63 -0.09 -2.11 0.52
C TYR A 63 0.88 -2.36 -0.64
N LEU A 64 0.74 -1.62 -1.74
CA LEU A 64 1.64 -1.73 -2.89
C LEU A 64 3.08 -1.35 -2.51
N ALA A 65 3.27 -0.25 -1.78
CA ALA A 65 4.58 0.21 -1.31
C ALA A 65 5.21 -0.81 -0.34
N LEU A 66 4.43 -1.37 0.59
CA LEU A 66 4.88 -2.44 1.47
C LEU A 66 5.33 -3.66 0.67
N LEU A 67 4.51 -4.09 -0.29
CA LEU A 67 4.80 -5.26 -1.12
C LEU A 67 6.07 -5.05 -1.97
N LYS A 68 6.26 -3.84 -2.50
CA LYS A 68 7.48 -3.46 -3.22
C LYS A 68 8.72 -3.55 -2.34
N ARG A 69 8.65 -3.06 -1.09
CA ARG A 69 9.76 -3.17 -0.14
C ARG A 69 10.08 -4.63 0.20
N LEU A 70 9.06 -5.44 0.45
CA LEU A 70 9.25 -6.87 0.71
C LEU A 70 9.87 -7.58 -0.50
N PHE A 71 9.39 -7.27 -1.71
CA PHE A 71 9.99 -7.76 -2.95
C PHE A 71 11.47 -7.35 -3.04
N ASP A 72 11.81 -6.07 -2.86
CA ASP A 72 13.19 -5.60 -2.97
C ASP A 72 14.13 -6.24 -1.94
N ILE A 73 13.64 -6.56 -0.75
CA ILE A 73 14.42 -7.19 0.33
C ILE A 73 14.58 -8.71 0.13
N LEU A 74 13.50 -9.39 -0.28
CA LEU A 74 13.44 -10.86 -0.31
C LEU A 74 13.72 -11.46 -1.69
N ASN A 75 13.73 -10.65 -2.75
CA ASN A 75 13.94 -11.14 -4.10
C ASN A 75 15.38 -11.64 -4.29
N ASP A 76 15.50 -12.95 -4.48
CA ASP A 76 16.72 -13.68 -4.81
C ASP A 76 17.00 -13.73 -6.34
N GLY A 77 16.23 -12.98 -7.12
CA GLY A 77 16.26 -13.00 -8.59
C GLY A 77 15.25 -13.96 -9.22
N SER A 78 14.49 -14.71 -8.41
CA SER A 78 13.44 -15.62 -8.91
C SER A 78 12.15 -14.92 -9.35
N PHE A 79 11.96 -13.64 -8.99
CA PHE A 79 10.69 -12.91 -9.17
C PHE A 79 9.50 -13.62 -8.51
N LYS A 80 9.74 -14.34 -7.41
CA LYS A 80 8.72 -15.04 -6.63
C LYS A 80 8.88 -14.70 -5.16
N MET A 81 7.77 -14.53 -4.45
CA MET A 81 7.77 -14.29 -3.01
C MET A 81 6.62 -15.07 -2.36
N LYS A 82 6.88 -15.73 -1.24
CA LYS A 82 5.82 -16.32 -0.41
C LYS A 82 4.86 -15.24 0.09
N LEU A 83 3.59 -15.58 0.29
CA LEU A 83 2.61 -14.66 0.90
C LEU A 83 2.87 -14.44 2.40
N GLU A 84 3.50 -15.42 3.07
CA GLU A 84 3.78 -15.41 4.52
C GLU A 84 4.38 -14.10 5.06
N PRO A 85 5.45 -13.53 4.47
CA PRO A 85 6.05 -12.29 4.99
C PRO A 85 5.08 -11.11 4.89
N PHE A 86 4.31 -11.03 3.79
CA PHE A 86 3.30 -9.98 3.61
C PHE A 86 2.17 -10.12 4.62
N PHE A 87 1.67 -11.34 4.83
CA PHE A 87 0.68 -11.67 5.86
C PHE A 87 1.16 -11.25 7.27
N HIS A 88 2.39 -11.60 7.65
CA HIS A 88 2.94 -11.20 8.94
C HIS A 88 3.04 -9.69 9.12
N CYS A 89 3.43 -8.96 8.06
CA CYS A 89 3.45 -7.49 8.09
C CYS A 89 2.05 -6.90 8.27
N LEU A 90 1.05 -7.41 7.56
CA LEU A 90 -0.36 -6.98 7.69
C LEU A 90 -0.89 -7.24 9.11
N LYS A 91 -0.69 -8.44 9.65
CA LYS A 91 -1.05 -8.78 11.04
C LYS A 91 -0.37 -7.87 12.05
N ARG A 92 0.92 -7.59 11.88
CA ARG A 92 1.68 -6.70 12.76
C ARG A 92 1.17 -5.26 12.69
N ALA A 93 0.70 -4.82 11.53
CA ALA A 93 0.09 -3.50 11.36
C ALA A 93 -1.36 -3.41 11.90
N GLY A 94 -1.90 -4.52 12.43
CA GLY A 94 -3.24 -4.54 13.02
C GLY A 94 -4.37 -4.68 12.00
N GLU A 95 -4.08 -5.10 10.76
CA GLU A 95 -5.12 -5.41 9.78
C GLU A 95 -5.91 -6.66 10.22
N ASP A 96 -7.23 -6.59 10.10
CA ASP A 96 -8.14 -7.69 10.44
C ASP A 96 -8.16 -8.72 9.31
N ILE A 97 -7.07 -9.46 9.21
CA ILE A 97 -6.94 -10.58 8.28
C ILE A 97 -6.79 -11.89 9.06
N SER A 98 -7.39 -12.98 8.63
CA SER A 98 -7.41 -14.25 9.38
C SER A 98 -6.39 -15.27 8.85
N ASP A 99 -6.11 -15.26 7.56
CA ASP A 99 -5.28 -16.26 6.88
C ASP A 99 -4.51 -15.70 5.67
N LEU A 100 -3.75 -16.58 5.01
CA LEU A 100 -2.97 -16.26 3.82
C LEU A 100 -3.85 -15.96 2.59
N ASP A 101 -5.07 -16.51 2.53
CA ASP A 101 -5.97 -16.32 1.40
C ASP A 101 -6.52 -14.89 1.40
N GLU A 102 -6.81 -14.32 2.57
CA GLU A 102 -7.18 -12.90 2.71
C GLU A 102 -6.03 -11.95 2.35
N ALA A 103 -4.79 -12.28 2.74
CA ALA A 103 -3.61 -11.54 2.26
C ALA A 103 -3.45 -11.65 0.73
N GLY A 104 -3.73 -12.84 0.18
CA GLY A 104 -3.80 -13.08 -1.26
C GLY A 104 -4.86 -12.22 -1.94
N ASN A 105 -6.04 -12.03 -1.34
CA ASN A 105 -7.11 -11.18 -1.88
C ASN A 105 -6.69 -9.72 -2.01
N ILE A 106 -5.90 -9.19 -1.06
CA ILE A 106 -5.34 -7.83 -1.17
C ILE A 106 -4.43 -7.74 -2.40
N VAL A 107 -3.53 -8.71 -2.57
CA VAL A 107 -2.63 -8.77 -3.74
C VAL A 107 -3.42 -8.92 -5.04
N ALA A 108 -4.47 -9.74 -5.05
CA ALA A 108 -5.35 -9.91 -6.21
C ALA A 108 -6.04 -8.58 -6.59
N GLY A 109 -6.48 -7.81 -5.58
CA GLY A 109 -7.00 -6.45 -5.78
C GLY A 109 -5.99 -5.52 -6.44
N LEU A 110 -4.72 -5.54 -5.99
CA LEU A 110 -3.65 -4.74 -6.60
C LEU A 110 -3.36 -5.13 -8.06
N ILE A 111 -3.47 -6.43 -8.38
CA ILE A 111 -3.31 -6.94 -9.75
C ILE A 111 -4.50 -6.51 -10.62
N ALA A 112 -5.73 -6.66 -10.13
CA ALA A 112 -6.94 -6.26 -10.83
C ALA A 112 -6.97 -4.76 -11.13
N ASP A 113 -6.49 -3.94 -10.20
CA ASP A 113 -6.36 -2.49 -10.37
C ASP A 113 -5.19 -2.09 -11.31
N GLY A 114 -4.41 -3.03 -11.82
CA GLY A 114 -3.25 -2.77 -12.67
C GLY A 114 -2.04 -2.16 -11.94
N LYS A 115 -2.09 -2.09 -10.61
CA LYS A 115 -1.02 -1.52 -9.76
C LYS A 115 0.15 -2.48 -9.58
N LEU A 116 -0.11 -3.79 -9.72
CA LEU A 116 0.88 -4.86 -9.64
C LEU A 116 0.76 -5.75 -10.88
N LYS A 117 1.88 -6.04 -11.56
CA LYS A 117 1.91 -7.01 -12.66
C LYS A 117 2.45 -8.35 -12.17
N GLY A 118 1.63 -9.38 -12.23
CA GLY A 118 1.97 -10.72 -11.78
C GLY A 118 0.74 -11.60 -11.62
N TYR A 119 0.90 -12.73 -10.93
CA TYR A 119 -0.21 -13.60 -10.55
C TYR A 119 0.07 -14.29 -9.21
N ILE A 120 -0.98 -14.78 -8.56
CA ILE A 120 -0.88 -15.56 -7.32
C ILE A 120 -0.96 -17.04 -7.67
N SER A 121 0.04 -17.80 -7.27
CA SER A 121 0.01 -19.26 -7.29
C SER A 121 -0.61 -19.75 -5.98
N GLN A 122 -1.92 -20.02 -6.00
CA GLN A 122 -2.67 -20.48 -4.82
C GLN A 122 -2.11 -21.79 -4.25
N ALA A 123 -1.79 -22.76 -5.13
CA ALA A 123 -1.22 -24.04 -4.73
C ALA A 123 0.12 -23.91 -3.97
N HIS A 124 0.86 -22.82 -4.18
CA HIS A 124 2.15 -22.58 -3.54
C HIS A 124 2.14 -21.42 -2.55
N GLN A 125 1.00 -20.74 -2.36
CA GLN A 125 0.86 -19.53 -1.54
C GLN A 125 1.98 -18.51 -1.85
N THR A 126 2.18 -18.26 -3.14
CA THR A 126 3.31 -17.49 -3.68
C THR A 126 2.83 -16.47 -4.69
N ILE A 127 3.34 -15.24 -4.59
CA ILE A 127 3.20 -14.20 -5.59
C ILE A 127 4.29 -14.38 -6.63
N VAL A 128 3.92 -14.45 -7.91
CA VAL A 128 4.83 -14.49 -9.04
C VAL A 128 4.77 -13.13 -9.75
N PHE A 129 5.84 -12.37 -9.65
CA PHE A 129 5.94 -11.02 -10.19
C PHE A 129 6.32 -11.03 -11.67
N SER A 130 5.87 -10.04 -12.42
CA SER A 130 6.34 -9.82 -13.79
C SER A 130 7.84 -9.52 -13.79
N LYS A 131 8.60 -10.21 -14.65
CA LYS A 131 10.02 -9.92 -14.85
C LYS A 131 10.26 -8.52 -15.43
N LYS A 132 9.27 -7.98 -16.12
CA LYS A 132 9.30 -6.64 -16.70
C LYS A 132 8.30 -5.78 -15.95
N ASP A 133 8.80 -4.78 -15.23
CA ASP A 133 7.98 -3.73 -14.62
C ASP A 133 6.85 -4.26 -13.72
N ALA A 134 7.21 -5.06 -12.71
CA ALA A 134 6.25 -5.61 -11.75
C ALA A 134 5.42 -4.54 -11.01
N PHE A 135 6.01 -3.35 -10.80
CA PHE A 135 5.42 -2.22 -10.08
C PHE A 135 5.38 -0.99 -11.00
N PRO A 136 4.35 -0.84 -11.83
CA PRO A 136 4.24 0.26 -12.79
C PRO A 136 4.14 1.63 -12.11
N VAL A 137 4.53 2.67 -12.83
CA VAL A 137 4.32 4.06 -12.40
C VAL A 137 2.83 4.41 -12.56
N LEU A 138 2.19 4.85 -11.47
CA LEU A 138 0.73 5.03 -11.41
C LEU A 138 0.22 6.39 -11.92
N GLY A 139 1.11 7.27 -12.39
CA GLY A 139 0.82 8.67 -12.74
C GLY A 139 0.99 9.02 -14.22
N GLN A 140 0.60 8.15 -15.15
CA GLN A 140 0.58 8.41 -16.60
C GLN A 140 -0.83 8.34 -17.17
#